data_AF-A0A9P1NR27-F1
#
_entry.id   AF-A0A9P1NR27-F1
#
_cell.length_a   1.000
_cell.length_b   1.000
_cell.length_c   1.000
_cell.angle_alpha   90.00
_cell.angle_beta   90.00
_cell.angle_gamma   90.00
#
_symmetry.space_group_name_H-M   'P 1'
#
loop_
_entity.id
_entity.type
_entity.pdbx_description
1 polymer ?
#
loop_
_entity_poly.entity_id
_entity_poly.type
_entity_poly.pdbx_seq_one_letter_code
_entity_poly.pdbx_strand_id
1 'polypeptide(L)' 'MRVKDAPTDWSGINAEVVRRLAETDRYMQPDLPLTESCRQALVAYRQSLRGLNHTYAHPEDVVFPTQPQIEKARA' A
#
# COMPACT_ATOMS: atom_id res chain seq x y z
N MET A 1 22.49 9.83 -7.77
CA MET A 1 21.16 9.66 -7.15
C MET A 1 20.26 9.06 -8.23
N ARG A 2 19.94 7.76 -8.19
CA ARG A 2 19.02 7.19 -9.19
C ARG A 2 17.61 7.61 -8.81
N VAL A 3 17.07 8.59 -9.52
CA VAL A 3 15.63 8.82 -9.56
C VAL A 3 15.08 7.53 -10.16
N LYS A 4 14.38 6.71 -9.36
CA LYS A 4 13.63 5.59 -9.91
C LYS A 4 12.57 6.25 -10.78
N ASP A 5 12.66 6.07 -12.10
CA ASP A 5 11.66 6.59 -13.03
C ASP A 5 10.27 6.27 -12.47
N ALA A 6 9.44 7.29 -12.28
CA ALA A 6 8.05 7.07 -11.97
C ALA A 6 7.48 6.18 -13.09
N PRO A 7 6.71 5.12 -12.76
CA PRO A 7 6.13 4.29 -13.80
C PRO A 7 5.25 5.17 -14.69
N THR A 8 5.69 5.36 -15.94
CA THR A 8 4.98 6.14 -16.97
C THR A 8 3.78 5.38 -17.55
N ASP A 9 3.55 4.16 -17.08
CA ASP A 9 2.44 3.31 -17.48
C ASP A 9 1.72 2.67 -16.29
N TRP A 10 0.48 2.26 -16.53
CA TRP A 10 -0.32 1.54 -15.54
C TRP A 10 0.26 0.17 -15.19
N SER A 11 1.09 -0.42 -16.05
CA SER A 11 1.69 -1.73 -15.82
C SER A 11 2.69 -1.67 -14.65
N GLY A 12 3.57 -0.67 -14.63
CA GLY A 12 4.51 -0.45 -13.55
C GLY A 12 3.81 -0.06 -12.24
N ILE A 13 2.75 0.72 -12.32
CA ILE A 13 1.92 1.08 -11.16
C ILE A 13 1.27 -0.15 -10.55
N ASN A 14 0.66 -1.01 -11.38
CA ASN A 14 0.05 -2.25 -10.92
C ASN A 14 1.08 -3.19 -10.30
N ALA A 15 2.27 -3.30 -10.88
CA ALA A 15 3.36 -4.09 -10.31
C ALA A 15 3.78 -3.58 -8.91
N GLU A 16 3.89 -2.26 -8.74
CA GLU A 16 4.22 -1.65 -7.45
C GLU A 16 3.07 -1.80 -6.42
N VAL A 17 1.80 -1.70 -6.85
CA VAL A 17 0.64 -2.01 -6.02
C VAL A 17 0.70 -3.45 -5.53
N VAL A 18 0.93 -4.41 -6.43
CA VAL A 18 1.05 -5.83 -6.07
C VAL A 18 2.20 -6.05 -5.08
N ARG A 19 3.37 -5.43 -5.31
CA ARG A 19 4.53 -5.50 -4.41
C ARG A 19 4.17 -5.01 -3.00
N ARG A 20 3.54 -3.84 -2.88
CA ARG A 20 3.13 -3.24 -1.59
C ARG A 20 2.02 -4.02 -0.88
N LEU A 21 1.09 -4.60 -1.65
CA LEU A 21 0.08 -5.51 -1.11
C LEU A 21 0.73 -6.80 -0.57
N ALA A 22 1.71 -7.37 -1.27
CA ALA A 22 2.42 -8.55 -0.80
C ALA A 22 3.24 -8.26 0.48
N GLU A 23 3.96 -7.13 0.53
CA GLU A 23 4.71 -6.68 1.71
C GLU A 23 3.83 -6.54 2.97
N THR A 24 2.58 -6.15 2.77
CA THR A 24 1.62 -5.95 3.87
C THR A 24 0.70 -7.14 4.13
N ASP A 25 0.83 -8.23 3.37
CA ASP A 25 -0.10 -9.35 3.43
C ASP A 25 -0.03 -10.11 4.75
N ARG A 26 1.19 -10.31 5.27
CA ARG A 26 1.42 -10.95 6.57
C ARG A 26 0.73 -10.24 7.75
N TYR A 27 0.49 -8.94 7.63
CA TYR A 27 -0.16 -8.12 8.66
C TYR A 27 -1.69 -8.27 8.66
N MET A 28 -2.26 -8.89 7.63
CA MET A 28 -3.69 -9.18 7.52
C MET A 28 -4.08 -10.54 8.10
N GLN A 29 -3.09 -11.36 8.48
CA GLN A 29 -3.33 -12.67 9.06
C GLN A 29 -3.88 -12.54 10.50
N PRO A 30 -4.83 -13.39 10.90
CA PRO A 30 -5.40 -13.36 12.26
C PRO A 30 -4.36 -13.66 13.34
N ASP A 31 -3.31 -14.42 13.00
CA ASP A 31 -2.24 -14.83 13.90
C ASP A 31 -1.32 -13.69 14.33
N LEU A 32 -1.39 -12.52 13.66
CA LEU A 32 -0.60 -11.36 14.02
C LEU A 32 -1.45 -10.36 14.82
N PRO A 33 -1.29 -10.27 16.15
CA PRO A 33 -2.04 -9.32 16.96
C PRO A 33 -1.54 -7.90 16.67
N LEU A 34 -2.36 -7.13 15.95
CA LEU A 34 -2.18 -5.70 15.71
C LEU A 34 -3.18 -4.92 16.54
N THR A 35 -2.81 -3.68 16.91
CA THR A 35 -3.77 -2.74 17.47
C THR A 35 -4.89 -2.50 16.46
N GLU A 36 -6.11 -2.25 16.94
CA GLU A 36 -7.26 -2.02 16.07
C GLU A 36 -7.03 -0.81 15.15
N SER A 37 -6.42 0.25 15.68
CA SER A 37 -6.00 1.43 14.90
C SER A 37 -5.02 1.06 13.78
N CYS A 38 -4.01 0.23 14.07
CA CYS A 38 -3.06 -0.24 13.06
C CYS A 38 -3.74 -1.10 11.99
N ARG A 39 -4.66 -1.98 12.39
CA ARG A 39 -5.44 -2.82 11.46
C ARG A 39 -6.27 -1.95 10.51
N GLN A 40 -6.99 -0.97 11.04
CA GLN A 40 -7.79 -0.04 10.26
C GLN A 40 -6.92 0.78 9.30
N ALA A 41 -5.79 1.30 9.77
CA ALA A 41 -4.85 2.05 8.93
C ALA A 41 -4.28 1.20 7.78
N LEU A 42 -3.95 -0.07 8.05
CA LEU A 42 -3.49 -1.01 7.02
C LEU A 42 -4.59 -1.36 6.01
N VAL A 43 -5.82 -1.53 6.46
CA VAL A 43 -6.96 -1.75 5.57
C VAL A 43 -7.16 -0.54 4.66
N ALA A 44 -7.19 0.67 5.23
CA ALA A 44 -7.32 1.91 4.46
C ALA A 44 -6.18 2.06 3.44
N TYR A 45 -4.93 1.85 3.87
CA TYR A 45 -3.75 1.85 2.99
C TYR A 45 -3.90 0.88 1.80
N ARG A 46 -4.29 -0.38 2.06
CA ARG A 46 -4.48 -1.39 1.02
C ARG A 46 -5.65 -1.08 0.10
N GLN A 47 -6.69 -0.40 0.57
CA GLN A 47 -7.80 0.06 -0.27
C GLN A 47 -7.37 1.23 -1.18
N SER A 48 -6.64 2.21 -0.64
CA SER A 48 -6.09 3.32 -1.43
C SER A 48 -5.18 2.83 -2.55
N LEU A 49 -4.34 1.82 -2.29
CA LEU A 49 -3.50 1.21 -3.32
C LEU A 49 -4.30 0.61 -4.48
N ARG A 50 -5.42 -0.06 -4.19
CA ARG A 50 -6.29 -0.66 -5.23
C ARG A 50 -7.09 0.38 -6.00
N GLY A 51 -7.37 1.54 -5.39
CA GLY A 51 -8.11 2.63 -6.00
C GLY A 51 -7.28 3.62 -6.81
N LEU A 52 -5.96 3.41 -6.96
CA LEU A 52 -5.08 4.37 -7.65
C LEU A 52 -5.49 4.61 -9.11
N ASN A 53 -5.87 3.57 -9.84
CA ASN A 53 -6.32 3.68 -11.23
C ASN A 53 -7.66 4.42 -11.41
N HIS A 54 -8.47 4.52 -10.37
CA HIS A 54 -9.73 5.26 -10.39
C HIS A 54 -9.56 6.69 -9.85
N THR A 55 -8.48 6.94 -9.11
CA THR A 55 -8.19 8.22 -8.47
C THR A 55 -7.42 9.15 -9.39
N TYR A 56 -6.49 8.61 -10.18
CA TYR A 56 -5.63 9.38 -11.07
C TYR A 56 -5.99 9.13 -12.54
N ALA A 57 -6.05 10.20 -13.33
CA ALA A 57 -6.31 10.11 -14.76
C ALA A 57 -5.07 9.65 -15.55
N HIS A 58 -3.88 10.02 -15.07
CA HIS A 58 -2.61 9.70 -15.70
C HIS A 58 -1.68 8.94 -14.73
N PRO A 59 -0.90 7.96 -15.24
CA PRO A 59 0.02 7.17 -14.42
C PRO A 59 1.15 8.01 -13.81
N GLU A 60 1.60 9.06 -14.50
CA GLU A 60 2.65 9.96 -14.05
C GLU A 60 2.28 10.79 -12.81
N ASP A 61 0.98 11.01 -12.60
CA ASP A 61 0.45 11.75 -11.45
C ASP A 61 0.29 10.87 -10.21
N VAL A 62 0.45 9.54 -10.33
CA VAL A 62 0.15 8.61 -9.25
C VAL A 62 1.10 8.80 -8.08
N VAL A 63 0.54 9.24 -6.96
CA VAL A 63 1.22 9.28 -5.68
C VAL A 63 0.79 8.08 -4.84
N PHE A 64 1.77 7.23 -4.51
CA PHE A 64 1.52 6.10 -3.63
C PHE A 64 1.32 6.56 -2.18
N PRO A 65 0.31 6.02 -1.47
CA PRO A 65 0.14 6.32 -0.06
C PRO A 65 1.35 5.86 0.76
N THR A 66 1.57 6.51 1.91
CA THR A 66 2.60 6.11 2.86
C THR A 66 2.11 4.89 3.64
N GLN A 67 2.97 3.88 3.79
CA GLN A 67 2.61 2.70 4.58
C GLN A 67 2.46 3.08 6.06
N PRO A 68 1.40 2.62 6.75
CA PRO A 68 1.22 2.89 8.17
C PRO A 68 2.29 2.18 9.01
N GLN A 69 2.61 2.77 10.16
CA GLN A 69 3.50 2.14 11.14
C GLN A 69 2.83 0.91 11.73
N ILE A 70 3.58 -0.19 11.79
CA ILE A 70 3.07 -1.47 12.28
C ILE A 70 3.19 -1.49 13.79
N GLU A 71 2.05 -1.41 14.47
CA GLU A 71 1.96 -1.51 15.93
C GLU A 71 1.32 -2.83 16.33
N LYS A 72 2.08 -3.66 17.03
CA LYS A 72 1.60 -4.92 17.59
C LYS A 72 0.75 -4.62 18.83
N ALA A 73 -0.40 -5.27 18.95
CA ALA A 73 -1.11 -5.27 20.21
C ALA A 73 -0.25 -5.99 21.24
N ARG A 74 0.03 -5.34 22.37
CA ARG A 74 0.71 -5.98 23.48
C ARG A 74 -0.25 -7.05 24.03
N ALA A 75 0.25 -8.28 24.11
CA ALA A 75 -0.47 -9.39 24.76
C ALA A 75 -0.69 -9.10 26.25
#